data_AF-A0A655JSE4-F1
#
_entry.id   AF-A0A655JSE4-F1
#
_cell.length_a   1.000
_cell.length_b   1.000
_cell.length_c   1.000
_cell.angle_alpha   90.00
_cell.angle_beta   90.00
_cell.angle_gamma   90.00
#
_symmetry.space_group_name_H-M   'P 1'
#
loop_
_entity.id
_entity.type
_entity.pdbx_description
1 polymer ?
#
loop_
_entity_poly.entity_id
_entity_poly.type
_entity_poly.pdbx_seq_one_letter_code
_entity_poly.pdbx_strand_id
1 'polypeptide(L)' 'MLKTYSHHDGVTREIPWEMKVSGLRARLGGARLRLGDHPYAKELASLGLPKRALLSQSAANVEMTFGDGHPI' A
#
# COMPACT_ATOMS: atom_id res chain seq x y z
N MET A 1 -13.16 -12.47 -2.40
CA MET A 1 -11.95 -12.48 -1.58
C MET A 1 -10.92 -11.54 -2.20
N LEU A 2 -10.17 -10.81 -1.38
CA LEU A 2 -9.09 -9.95 -1.85
C LEU A 2 -7.82 -10.81 -2.02
N LYS A 3 -6.93 -10.38 -2.92
CA LYS A 3 -5.64 -11.03 -3.18
C LYS A 3 -4.51 -10.08 -2.86
N THR A 4 -3.47 -10.58 -2.22
CA THR A 4 -2.20 -9.87 -2.06
C THR A 4 -1.07 -10.81 -2.49
N TYR A 5 0.11 -10.24 -2.71
CA TYR A 5 1.25 -10.98 -3.24
C TYR A 5 2.45 -10.78 -2.34
N SER A 6 3.21 -11.85 -2.17
CA SER A 6 4.55 -11.82 -1.58
C SER A 6 5.54 -12.42 -2.56
N HIS A 7 6.76 -11.89 -2.58
CA HIS A 7 7.86 -12.46 -3.34
C HIS A 7 9.04 -12.69 -2.38
N HIS A 8 9.33 -13.96 -2.10
CA HIS A 8 10.38 -14.38 -1.18
C HIS A 8 10.97 -15.71 -1.66
N ASP A 9 12.29 -15.86 -1.52
CA ASP A 9 13.08 -17.00 -2.03
C ASP A 9 12.88 -17.27 -3.53
N GLY A 10 12.69 -16.21 -4.32
CA GLY A 10 12.43 -16.33 -5.77
C GLY A 10 11.04 -16.88 -6.12
N VAL A 11 10.17 -17.13 -5.13
CA VAL A 11 8.82 -17.64 -5.34
C VAL A 11 7.81 -16.53 -5.07
N THR A 12 6.98 -16.26 -6.08
CA THR A 12 5.80 -15.41 -5.93
C THR A 12 4.66 -16.25 -5.36
N ARG A 13 4.01 -15.76 -4.31
CA ARG A 13 2.84 -16.41 -3.71
C ARG A 13 1.65 -15.47 -3.73
N GLU A 14 0.52 -15.97 -4.19
CA GLU A 14 -0.78 -15.34 -4.04
C GLU A 14 -1.39 -15.71 -2.69
N ILE A 15 -1.76 -14.70 -1.90
CA ILE A 15 -2.31 -14.87 -0.56
C ILE A 15 -3.75 -14.33 -0.55
N PRO A 16 -4.78 -15.17 -0.30
CA PRO A 16 -6.13 -14.68 -0.06
C PRO A 16 -6.14 -13.94 1.28
N TRP A 17 -6.84 -12.81 1.33
CA TRP A 17 -6.92 -12.01 2.55
C TRP A 17 -8.27 -11.35 2.73
N GLU A 18 -8.55 -11.01 3.97
CA GLU A 18 -9.72 -10.25 4.41
C GLU A 18 -9.30 -8.93 5.04
N MET A 19 -10.12 -7.90 4.82
CA MET A 19 -9.91 -6.56 5.35
C MET A 19 -11.16 -6.09 6.08
N LYS A 20 -10.99 -5.56 7.29
CA LYS A 20 -12.01 -4.77 7.97
C LYS A 20 -11.45 -3.37 8.21
N VAL A 21 -12.14 -2.37 7.69
CA VAL A 21 -11.74 -0.96 7.79
C VAL A 21 -12.79 -0.21 8.60
N SER A 22 -12.37 0.59 9.58
CA SER A 22 -13.27 1.48 10.31
C SER A 22 -12.76 2.92 10.31
N GLY A 23 -13.71 3.87 10.36
CA GLY A 23 -13.42 5.30 10.32
C GLY A 23 -12.79 5.78 9.00
N LEU A 24 -13.16 5.16 7.86
CA LEU A 24 -12.69 5.59 6.55
C LEU A 24 -13.16 7.03 6.25
N ARG A 25 -12.21 7.89 5.87
CA ARG A 25 -12.45 9.25 5.40
C ARG A 25 -11.73 9.46 4.09
N ALA A 26 -12.42 10.03 3.11
CA ALA A 26 -11.86 10.39 1.82
C ALA A 26 -12.05 11.89 1.57
N ARG A 27 -11.08 12.54 0.94
CA ARG A 27 -11.21 13.93 0.48
C ARG A 27 -10.46 14.16 -0.83
N LEU A 28 -10.94 15.12 -1.60
CA LEU A 28 -10.22 15.66 -2.75
C LEU A 28 -9.02 16.48 -2.26
N GLY A 29 -7.84 16.20 -2.81
CA GLY A 29 -6.58 16.84 -2.43
C GLY A 29 -6.21 16.65 -0.95
N GLY A 30 -5.56 17.67 -0.38
CA GLY A 30 -5.37 17.79 1.06
C GLY A 30 -4.15 17.06 1.66
N ALA A 31 -3.35 16.33 0.88
CA ALA A 31 -2.13 15.70 1.37
C ALA A 31 -0.89 16.30 0.71
N ARG A 32 0.13 16.62 1.53
CA ARG A 32 1.48 16.97 1.05
C ARG A 32 2.42 15.83 1.45
N LEU A 33 2.92 15.10 0.45
CA LEU A 33 3.90 14.03 0.65
C LEU A 33 5.31 14.61 0.53
N ARG A 34 6.22 14.14 1.38
CA ARG A 34 7.66 14.43 1.31
C ARG A 34 8.39 13.09 1.31
N LEU A 35 9.35 12.94 0.41
CA LEU A 35 10.29 11.83 0.47
C LEU A 35 11.35 12.17 1.52
N GLY A 36 11.72 11.19 2.35
CA GLY A 36 12.83 11.33 3.31
C GLY A 36 14.18 11.03 2.65
N ASP A 37 15.20 10.81 3.48
CA ASP A 37 16.60 10.64 3.00
C ASP A 37 17.01 9.18 2.74
N HIS A 38 16.08 8.23 2.82
CA HIS A 38 16.36 6.80 2.60
C HIS A 38 16.74 6.51 1.13
N PRO A 39 17.61 5.53 0.81
CA PRO A 39 17.92 5.15 -0.57
C PRO A 39 16.68 4.94 -1.47
N TYR A 40 15.64 4.26 -0.98
CA TYR A 40 14.36 4.12 -1.68
C TYR A 40 13.68 5.44 -2.07
N ALA A 41 13.94 6.55 -1.35
CA ALA A 41 13.43 7.85 -1.75
C ALA A 41 14.00 8.31 -3.09
N LYS A 42 15.26 7.97 -3.41
CA LYS A 42 15.87 8.30 -4.71
C LYS A 42 15.21 7.53 -5.85
N GLU A 43 14.86 6.28 -5.61
CA GLU A 43 14.12 5.46 -6.57
C GLU A 43 12.70 5.98 -6.78
N LEU A 44 11.99 6.31 -5.70
CA LEU A 44 10.68 6.95 -5.81
C LEU A 44 10.77 8.29 -6.56
N ALA A 45 11.81 9.07 -6.30
CA ALA A 45 12.06 10.34 -7.01
C ALA A 45 12.37 10.12 -8.50
N SER A 46 13.10 9.06 -8.87
CA SER A 46 13.36 8.73 -10.28
C SER A 46 12.09 8.30 -11.02
N LEU A 47 11.09 7.76 -10.30
CA LEU A 47 9.73 7.50 -10.80
C LEU A 47 8.84 8.77 -10.85
N GLY A 48 9.39 9.93 -10.49
CA GLY A 48 8.69 11.23 -10.54
C GLY A 48 7.77 11.48 -9.34
N LEU A 49 8.00 10.83 -8.19
CA LEU A 49 7.30 11.09 -6.94
C LEU A 49 8.05 12.13 -6.08
N PRO A 50 7.35 12.87 -5.19
CA PRO A 50 5.91 12.85 -4.96
C PRO A 50 5.16 13.67 -6.02
N LYS A 51 4.09 13.10 -6.58
CA LYS A 51 3.16 13.84 -7.43
C LYS A 51 2.11 14.54 -6.58
N ARG A 52 1.42 15.52 -7.18
CA ARG A 52 0.27 16.18 -6.56
C ARG A 52 -0.81 15.13 -6.24
N ALA A 53 -1.13 14.97 -4.95
CA ALA A 53 -2.20 14.09 -4.51
C ALA A 53 -3.57 14.69 -4.90
N LEU A 54 -4.26 14.06 -5.85
CA LEU A 54 -5.61 14.48 -6.26
C LEU A 54 -6.70 14.01 -5.28
N LEU A 55 -6.43 12.91 -4.58
CA LEU A 55 -7.29 12.29 -3.58
C LEU A 55 -6.42 11.91 -2.38
N SER A 56 -6.98 12.03 -1.18
CA SER A 56 -6.41 11.43 0.02
C SER A 56 -7.48 10.66 0.77
N GLN A 57 -7.08 9.51 1.33
CA GLN A 57 -7.92 8.68 2.16
C GLN A 57 -7.17 8.33 3.44
N SER A 58 -7.90 8.26 4.55
CA SER A 58 -7.39 7.84 5.86
C SER A 58 -8.38 6.89 6.50
N ALA A 59 -7.89 5.89 7.23
CA ALA A 59 -8.70 5.02 8.08
C ALA A 59 -8.25 5.18 9.53
N ALA A 60 -9.19 5.08 10.47
CA ALA A 60 -8.88 5.10 11.89
C ALA A 60 -8.29 3.76 12.34
N ASN A 61 -8.85 2.66 11.83
CA ASN A 61 -8.35 1.31 12.07
C ASN A 61 -8.46 0.46 10.80
N VAL A 62 -7.49 -0.42 10.63
CA VAL A 62 -7.45 -1.41 9.56
C VAL A 62 -7.01 -2.73 10.16
N GLU A 63 -7.90 -3.72 10.12
CA GLU A 63 -7.63 -5.10 10.49
C GLU A 63 -7.48 -5.92 9.21
N MET A 64 -6.41 -6.71 9.15
CA MET A 64 -6.11 -7.58 8.02
C MET A 64 -5.83 -8.99 8.51
N THR A 65 -6.46 -9.96 7.86
CA THR A 65 -6.18 -11.39 8.08
C THR A 65 -5.68 -11.97 6.77
N PHE A 66 -4.48 -12.54 6.79
CA PHE A 66 -3.84 -13.17 5.64
C PHE A 66 -3.95 -14.69 5.78
N GLY A 67 -4.46 -15.36 4.76
CA GLY A 67 -4.50 -16.81 4.67
C GLY A 67 -3.19 -17.40 4.15
N ASP A 68 -3.24 -18.65 3.72
CA ASP A 68 -2.07 -19.35 3.20
C ASP A 68 -1.69 -18.87 1.79
N GLY A 69 -0.39 -18.68 1.57
CA GLY A 69 0.16 -18.29 0.27
C GLY A 69 0.32 -19.48 -0.67
N HIS A 70 -0.21 -19.34 -1.89
CA HIS A 70 -0.12 -20.34 -2.94
C HIS A 70 0.87 -19.88 -4.01
N PRO A 71 1.87 -20.69 -4.38
CA PRO A 71 2.85 -20.32 -5.40
C PRO A 71 2.17 -20.11 -6.77
N ILE A 72 2.66 -19.12 -7.52
CA ILE A 72 2.22 -18.80 -8.89
C ILE A 72 3.41 -18.61 -9.84
#